data_AF-A0A7Y9TFV4-F1
#
_entry.id   AF-A0A7Y9TFV4-F1
#
_cell.length_a   1.000
_cell.length_b   1.000
_cell.length_c   1.000
_cell.angle_alpha   90.00
_cell.angle_beta   90.00
_cell.angle_gamma   90.00
#
_symmetry.space_group_name_H-M   'P 1'
#
loop_
_entity.id
_entity.type
_entity.pdbx_description
1 polymer ?
#
loop_
_entity_poly.entity_id
_entity_poly.type
_entity_poly.pdbx_seq_one_letter_code
_entity_poly.pdbx_strand_id
1 'polypeptide(L)'
;MANLLLPIEERNLTPEEVELLDKRRRRGQLFLVLCFQCVIVSALLTLWSGQDLTYSPGWMHPVFYWNCITATAALVFGITGVRLRRGLNEFISY
;
A
#
# COMPACT_ATOMS: atom_id res chain seq x y z
N MET A 1 -14.33 16.84 25.78
CA MET A 1 -15.24 17.13 24.65
C MET A 1 -15.03 16.06 23.60
N ALA A 2 -16.09 15.43 23.08
CA ALA A 2 -15.95 14.40 22.05
C ALA A 2 -15.47 15.03 20.74
N ASN A 3 -14.36 14.53 20.19
CA ASN A 3 -13.84 15.01 18.91
C ASN A 3 -14.76 14.54 17.77
N LEU A 4 -15.54 15.46 17.18
CA LEU A 4 -16.49 15.15 16.11
C LEU A 4 -15.81 14.80 14.77
N LEU A 5 -14.50 15.07 14.63
CA LEU A 5 -13.72 14.69 13.45
C LEU A 5 -13.46 13.18 13.38
N LEU A 6 -13.50 12.51 14.54
CA LEU A 6 -13.35 11.06 14.60
C LEU A 6 -14.67 10.39 14.18
N PRO A 7 -14.61 9.25 13.46
CA PRO A 7 -15.74 8.36 13.26
C PRO A 7 -16.42 8.03 14.60
N ILE A 8 -17.75 7.86 14.61
CA ILE A 8 -18.53 7.60 15.84
C ILE A 8 -17.97 6.39 16.61
N GLU A 9 -17.51 5.37 15.88
CA GLU A 9 -16.89 4.16 16.41
C GLU A 9 -15.56 4.42 17.15
N GLU A 10 -14.83 5.47 16.79
CA GLU A 10 -13.50 5.78 17.32
C GLU A 10 -13.53 6.83 18.46
N ARG A 11 -14.70 7.40 18.78
CA ARG A 11 -14.83 8.49 19.76
C ARG A 11 -14.79 8.06 21.23
N ASN A 12 -15.16 6.82 21.52
CA ASN A 12 -15.30 6.29 22.89
C ASN A 12 -14.39 5.07 23.11
N LEU A 13 -13.24 5.03 22.44
CA LEU A 13 -12.28 3.94 22.60
C LEU A 13 -11.57 4.04 23.95
N THR A 14 -11.31 2.89 24.55
CA THR A 14 -10.43 2.76 25.71
C THR A 14 -8.96 2.98 25.29
N PRO A 15 -8.06 3.33 26.22
CA PRO A 15 -6.65 3.54 25.91
C PRO A 15 -5.99 2.35 25.18
N GLU A 16 -6.35 1.12 25.54
CA GLU A 16 -5.84 -0.10 24.89
C GLU A 16 -6.31 -0.23 23.44
N GLU A 17 -7.57 0.14 23.16
CA GLU A 17 -8.12 0.10 21.80
C GLU A 17 -7.52 1.17 20.89
N VAL A 18 -7.17 2.34 21.44
CA VAL A 18 -6.44 3.39 20.71
C VAL A 18 -5.06 2.89 20.27
N GLU A 19 -4.32 2.20 21.16
CA GLU A 19 -3.02 1.63 20.80
C GLU A 19 -3.13 0.60 19.66
N LEU A 20 -4.17 -0.25 19.70
CA LEU A 20 -4.44 -1.21 18.63
C LEU A 20 -4.78 -0.51 17.30
N LEU A 21 -5.54 0.58 17.35
CA LEU A 21 -5.89 1.39 16.19
C LEU A 21 -4.63 2.04 15.57
N ASP A 22 -3.77 2.63 16.38
CA ASP A 22 -2.51 3.22 15.91
C ASP A 22 -1.59 2.18 15.31
N LYS A 23 -1.49 1.00 15.92
CA LYS A 23 -0.71 -0.12 15.38
C LYS A 23 -1.26 -0.59 14.04
N ARG A 24 -2.60 -0.64 13.87
CA ARG A 24 -3.26 -0.94 12.59
C ARG A 24 -2.90 0.11 11.53
N ARG A 25 -3.00 1.40 11.87
CA ARG A 25 -2.71 2.52 10.96
C ARG A 25 -1.24 2.57 10.57
N ARG A 26 -0.31 2.33 11.50
CA ARG A 26 1.14 2.24 11.24
C ARG A 26 1.46 1.11 10.26
N ARG A 27 0.84 -0.06 10.43
CA ARG A 27 0.94 -1.16 9.46
C ARG A 27 0.39 -0.75 8.09
N GLY A 28 -0.75 -0.05 8.07
CA GLY A 28 -1.32 0.50 6.84
C GLY A 28 -0.36 1.44 6.11
N GLN A 29 0.30 2.34 6.83
CA GLN A 29 1.31 3.25 6.26
C GLN A 29 2.52 2.48 5.70
N LEU A 30 3.00 1.46 6.40
CA LEU A 30 4.07 0.59 5.91
C LEU A 30 3.69 -0.08 4.58
N PHE A 31 2.47 -0.61 4.49
CA PHE A 31 1.97 -1.19 3.23
C PHE A 31 1.88 -0.17 2.10
N LEU A 32 1.50 1.08 2.37
CA LEU A 32 1.49 2.14 1.36
C LEU A 32 2.90 2.50 0.88
N VAL A 33 3.90 2.49 1.76
CA VAL A 33 5.31 2.69 1.38
C VAL A 33 5.79 1.54 0.48
N LEU A 34 5.50 0.29 0.84
CA LEU A 34 5.83 -0.87 0.02
C LEU A 34 5.13 -0.82 -1.35
N CYS A 35 3.85 -0.43 -1.38
CA CYS A 35 3.10 -0.19 -2.61
C CYS A 35 3.86 0.80 -3.51
N PHE A 36 4.23 1.96 -2.98
CA PHE A 36 4.93 3.00 -3.74
C PHE A 36 6.29 2.51 -4.27
N GLN A 37 7.06 1.79 -3.45
CA GLN A 37 8.32 1.19 -3.89
C GLN A 37 8.10 0.17 -5.02
N CYS A 38 7.11 -0.71 -4.92
CA CYS A 38 6.75 -1.66 -5.98
C CYS A 38 6.32 -0.94 -7.26
N VAL A 39 5.56 0.16 -7.16
CA VAL A 39 5.17 0.99 -8.32
C VAL A 39 6.40 1.56 -9.01
N ILE A 40 7.37 2.12 -8.27
CA ILE A 40 8.61 2.63 -8.86
C ILE A 40 9.37 1.52 -9.60
N VAL A 41 9.54 0.37 -8.97
CA VAL A 41 10.25 -0.77 -9.58
C VAL A 41 9.53 -1.25 -10.83
N SER A 42 8.21 -1.43 -10.78
CA SER A 42 7.40 -1.85 -11.94
C SER A 42 7.44 -0.82 -13.07
N ALA A 43 7.40 0.48 -12.76
CA ALA A 43 7.53 1.55 -13.75
C ALA A 43 8.89 1.49 -14.47
N LEU A 44 9.98 1.22 -13.75
CA LEU A 44 11.30 1.02 -14.35
C LEU A 44 11.34 -0.25 -15.22
N LEU A 45 10.86 -1.39 -14.70
CA LEU A 45 10.84 -2.66 -15.46
C LEU A 45 10.01 -2.57 -16.74
N THR A 46 9.03 -1.68 -16.79
CA THR A 46 8.19 -1.45 -17.98
C THR A 46 9.03 -0.99 -19.18
N LEU A 47 10.13 -0.28 -18.98
CA LEU A 47 11.03 0.17 -20.06
C LEU A 47 11.62 -0.99 -20.87
N TRP A 48 11.89 -2.12 -20.21
CA TRP A 48 12.50 -3.30 -20.83
C TRP A 48 11.52 -4.45 -21.06
N SER A 49 10.33 -4.40 -20.46
CA SER A 49 9.32 -5.46 -20.58
C SER A 49 8.89 -5.69 -22.04
N GLY A 50 8.76 -4.62 -22.83
CA GLY A 50 8.40 -4.75 -24.25
C GLY A 50 9.51 -5.38 -25.09
N GLN A 51 10.78 -5.06 -24.80
CA GLN A 51 11.94 -5.67 -25.46
C GLN A 51 12.04 -7.15 -25.10
N ASP A 52 11.87 -7.49 -23.83
CA ASP A 52 11.93 -8.86 -23.32
C ASP A 52 10.83 -9.74 -23.93
N LEU A 53 9.61 -9.22 -24.08
CA LEU A 53 8.51 -9.93 -24.76
C LEU A 53 8.77 -10.16 -26.26
N THR A 54 9.51 -9.26 -26.91
CA THR A 54 9.70 -9.30 -28.37
C THR A 54 10.89 -10.16 -28.77
N TYR A 55 11.99 -10.08 -28.01
CA TYR A 55 13.28 -10.64 -28.41
C TYR A 55 13.67 -11.91 -27.66
N SER A 56 13.10 -12.16 -26.48
CA SER A 56 13.49 -13.35 -25.70
C SER A 56 12.82 -14.61 -26.27
N PRO A 57 13.56 -15.72 -26.41
CA PRO A 57 13.05 -16.93 -27.05
C PRO A 57 12.14 -17.74 -26.12
N GLY A 58 11.10 -18.34 -26.71
CA GLY A 58 10.23 -19.28 -26.02
C GLY A 58 9.45 -18.63 -24.87
N TRP A 59 9.62 -19.16 -23.65
CA TRP A 59 8.97 -18.66 -22.43
C TRP A 59 9.93 -17.93 -21.50
N MET A 60 11.14 -17.61 -21.96
CA MET A 60 12.15 -16.97 -21.13
C MET A 60 11.98 -15.46 -21.11
N HIS A 61 10.90 -14.95 -20.50
CA HIS A 61 10.63 -13.52 -20.35
C HIS A 61 10.80 -13.04 -18.90
N PRO A 62 12.04 -13.04 -18.35
CA PRO A 62 12.27 -12.76 -16.94
C PRO A 62 11.84 -11.34 -16.54
N VAL A 63 12.11 -10.34 -17.38
CA VAL A 63 11.79 -8.94 -17.06
C VAL A 63 10.27 -8.76 -17.05
N PHE A 64 9.58 -9.35 -18.02
CA PHE A 64 8.12 -9.32 -18.05
C PHE A 64 7.51 -9.98 -16.80
N TYR A 65 7.98 -11.18 -16.42
CA TYR A 65 7.48 -11.87 -15.24
C TYR A 65 7.75 -11.08 -13.95
N TRP A 66 8.94 -10.50 -13.80
CA TRP A 66 9.26 -9.63 -12.68
C TRP A 66 8.37 -8.37 -12.65
N ASN A 67 8.05 -7.80 -13.81
CA ASN A 67 7.15 -6.67 -13.89
C ASN A 67 5.73 -7.06 -13.44
N CYS A 68 5.20 -8.19 -13.91
CA CYS A 68 3.90 -8.70 -13.46
C CYS A 68 3.85 -8.94 -11.94
N ILE A 69 4.90 -9.53 -11.37
CA ILE A 69 4.99 -9.80 -9.93
C ILE A 69 4.99 -8.49 -9.14
N THR A 70 5.84 -7.53 -9.52
CA THR A 70 5.97 -6.25 -8.80
C THR A 70 4.71 -5.38 -8.96
N ALA A 71 4.07 -5.37 -10.13
CA ALA A 71 2.77 -4.74 -10.33
C ALA A 71 1.67 -5.38 -9.47
N THR A 72 1.62 -6.72 -9.40
CA THR A 72 0.64 -7.43 -8.57
C THR A 72 0.87 -7.16 -7.08
N ALA A 73 2.13 -7.15 -6.63
CA ALA A 73 2.48 -6.80 -5.27
C ALA A 73 2.07 -5.37 -4.91
N ALA A 74 2.27 -4.41 -5.83
CA ALA A 74 1.83 -3.03 -5.65
C ALA A 74 0.31 -2.96 -5.44
N LEU A 75 -0.49 -3.67 -6.23
CA LEU A 75 -1.94 -3.71 -6.05
C LEU A 75 -2.35 -4.28 -4.68
N VAL A 76 -1.75 -5.40 -4.28
CA VAL A 76 -2.05 -6.06 -2.98
C VAL A 76 -1.70 -5.13 -1.82
N PHE A 77 -0.51 -4.53 -1.82
CA PHE A 77 -0.08 -3.62 -0.77
C PHE A 77 -0.86 -2.31 -0.78
N GLY A 78 -1.21 -1.78 -1.94
CA GLY A 78 -2.03 -0.59 -2.08
C GLY A 78 -3.43 -0.79 -1.48
N ILE A 79 -4.12 -1.86 -1.86
CA ILE A 79 -5.47 -2.18 -1.35
C ILE A 79 -5.41 -2.42 0.16
N THR A 80 -4.45 -3.21 0.64
CA THR A 80 -4.31 -3.54 2.07
C THR A 80 -3.94 -2.31 2.88
N GLY A 81 -3.01 -1.48 2.39
CA GLY A 81 -2.56 -0.25 3.04
C GLY A 81 -3.68 0.77 3.16
N VAL A 82 -4.44 1.00 2.08
CA VAL A 82 -5.63 1.89 2.12
C VAL A 82 -6.66 1.37 3.11
N ARG A 83 -6.97 0.07 3.11
CA ARG A 83 -7.93 -0.54 4.05
C ARG A 83 -7.52 -0.36 5.51
N LEU A 84 -6.26 -0.62 5.85
CA LEU A 84 -5.74 -0.54 7.22
C LEU A 84 -5.61 0.91 7.72
N ARG A 85 -5.31 1.86 6.82
CA ARG A 85 -5.20 3.29 7.14
C ARG A 85 -6.55 4.03 7.17
N ARG A 86 -7.68 3.36 6.91
CA ARG A 86 -9.01 4.01 7.02
C ARG A 86 -9.20 4.60 8.42
N GLY A 87 -9.83 5.78 8.46
CA GLY A 87 -10.02 6.61 9.66
C GLY A 87 -9.23 7.92 9.56
N LEU A 88 -9.84 9.05 9.97
CA LEU A 88 -9.16 10.35 10.02
C LEU A 88 -8.22 10.39 11.24
N ASN A 89 -7.04 10.99 11.08
CA ASN A 89 -6.18 11.28 12.22
C ASN A 89 -6.70 12.54 12.91
N GLU A 90 -6.73 12.52 14.24
CA GLU A 90 -7.08 13.69 15.06
C GLU A 90 -6.11 14.88 14.88
N PHE A 91 -4.90 14.63 14.39
CA PHE A 91 -3.81 15.60 14.27
C PHE A 91 -3.67 16.32 12.91
N ILE A 92 -4.61 16.15 11.96
CA ILE A 92 -4.59 16.95 10.71
C ILE A 92 -4.92 18.44 10.98
N SER A 93 -5.42 18.76 12.18
CA SER A 93 -5.89 20.09 12.58
C SER A 93 -4.89 20.95 13.39
N TYR A 94 -3.60 20.56 13.50
CA TYR A 94 -2.57 21.41 14.12
C TYR A 94 -1.77 22.17 13.07
#